data_AF-A0A929YXN8-F1
#
_entry.id   AF-A0A929YXN8-F1
#
_cell.length_a   1.000
_cell.length_b   1.000
_cell.length_c   1.000
_cell.angle_alpha   90.00
_cell.angle_beta   90.00
_cell.angle_gamma   90.00
#
_symmetry.space_group_name_H-M   'P 1'
#
loop_
_entity.id
_entity.type
_entity.pdbx_description
1 polymer ?
#
loop_
_entity_poly.entity_id
_entity_poly.type
_entity_poly.pdbx_seq_one_letter_code
_entity_poly.pdbx_strand_id
1 'polypeptide(L)'
;LDENNVREDSKYYYLTKLAAKCTAKRMYPDYISAKKLREHYEGNVFGPMGCRSFLVPYKDENGNYKFEGRFNQGVVSLNLPQIGILNTGNEEGFFEMLDKRLEIVKKALLFRNSLLQNVKSDNSPIHWQYGAIARLKKGESIKKYLENGYSTLSVGYIGLYEATMCVKGVSHTTEEGKEFALKVMNRIKEAADSWSEETGMSFSLYGTPAESLTHRFCSIDKKKYGEIKDITDKGYYTNSYHVDVRENISVFDKFIFEEEFQKLSTGGCISYAEIPNMNNNIEAIEQMIRFIYDNIQYAEFNTKSDYCHVCGFDGEIIVNEHNEWECPQCHNKDKQKMNVTRRTCGYLGENFWNEGRTKEIKSRVLHI
;
A
#
# COMPACT_ATOMS: atom_id res chain seq x y z
N LEU A 1 10.29 -3.61 14.10
CA LEU A 1 10.97 -4.86 14.47
C LEU A 1 12.46 -4.67 14.29
N ASP A 2 13.25 -4.92 15.32
CA ASP A 2 14.71 -4.80 15.30
C ASP A 2 15.35 -5.92 16.14
N GLU A 3 16.67 -6.06 16.07
CA GLU A 3 17.43 -7.13 16.75
C GLU A 3 17.16 -7.16 18.27
N ASN A 4 16.86 -6.00 18.86
CA ASN A 4 16.61 -5.85 20.29
C ASN A 4 15.18 -6.22 20.74
N ASN A 5 14.26 -6.54 19.82
CA ASN A 5 12.89 -6.92 20.16
C ASN A 5 12.31 -8.10 19.38
N VAL A 6 13.00 -8.67 18.40
CA VAL A 6 12.43 -9.73 17.54
C VAL A 6 12.70 -11.16 18.03
N ARG A 7 13.74 -11.41 18.83
CA ARG A 7 14.11 -12.76 19.31
C ARG A 7 13.76 -12.93 20.79
N GLU A 8 13.50 -14.17 21.22
CA GLU A 8 13.04 -14.44 22.60
C GLU A 8 14.02 -14.01 23.68
N ASP A 9 15.32 -14.06 23.38
CA ASP A 9 16.43 -13.64 24.21
C ASP A 9 16.75 -12.13 24.11
N SER A 10 16.08 -11.40 23.20
CA SER A 10 16.28 -9.96 23.05
C SER A 10 15.72 -9.18 24.23
N LYS A 11 16.44 -8.12 24.65
CA LYS A 11 16.10 -7.25 25.80
C LYS A 11 14.64 -6.79 25.83
N TYR A 12 14.06 -6.45 24.68
CA TYR A 12 12.71 -5.89 24.57
C TYR A 12 11.70 -6.85 23.94
N TYR A 13 11.97 -8.16 23.92
CA TYR A 13 11.06 -9.15 23.31
C TYR A 13 9.66 -9.14 23.92
N TYR A 14 9.53 -8.78 25.20
CA TYR A 14 8.23 -8.63 25.85
C TYR A 14 7.32 -7.61 25.15
N LEU A 15 7.88 -6.59 24.47
CA LEU A 15 7.11 -5.64 23.66
C LEU A 15 6.53 -6.32 22.42
N THR A 16 7.26 -7.24 21.79
CA THR A 16 6.76 -8.03 20.67
C THR A 16 5.64 -8.97 21.11
N LYS A 17 5.77 -9.62 22.27
CA LYS A 17 4.66 -10.40 22.87
C LYS A 17 3.42 -9.53 23.12
N LEU A 18 3.62 -8.31 23.61
CA LEU A 18 2.52 -7.37 23.85
C LEU A 18 1.89 -6.89 22.54
N ALA A 19 2.71 -6.63 21.52
CA ALA A 19 2.25 -6.26 20.17
C ALA A 19 1.42 -7.39 19.54
N ALA A 20 1.86 -8.65 19.64
CA ALA A 20 1.12 -9.81 19.15
C ALA A 20 -0.27 -9.92 19.82
N LYS A 21 -0.34 -9.73 21.15
CA LYS A 21 -1.62 -9.67 21.89
C LYS A 21 -2.50 -8.50 21.45
N CYS A 22 -1.89 -7.36 21.10
CA CYS A 22 -2.61 -6.21 20.58
C CYS A 22 -3.18 -6.50 19.19
N THR A 23 -2.37 -7.02 18.26
CA THR A 23 -2.78 -7.41 16.91
C THR A 23 -3.96 -8.38 16.93
N ALA A 24 -3.90 -9.43 17.75
CA ALA A 24 -4.99 -10.41 17.88
C ALA A 24 -6.35 -9.76 18.22
N LYS A 25 -6.31 -8.66 18.97
CA LYS A 25 -7.52 -7.97 19.47
C LYS A 25 -7.91 -6.76 18.64
N ARG A 26 -6.96 -6.10 17.98
CA ARG A 26 -7.10 -4.71 17.47
C ARG A 26 -6.44 -4.46 16.11
N MET A 27 -5.92 -5.49 15.44
CA MET A 27 -5.13 -5.44 14.20
C MET A 27 -3.79 -4.71 14.33
N TYR A 28 -3.80 -3.43 14.71
CA TYR A 28 -2.58 -2.69 15.04
C TYR A 28 -1.84 -3.31 16.24
N PRO A 29 -0.51 -3.13 16.32
CA PRO A 29 0.36 -2.33 15.43
C PRO A 29 0.74 -3.03 14.13
N ASP A 30 1.15 -2.23 13.13
CA ASP A 30 1.76 -2.74 11.89
C ASP A 30 3.24 -3.01 12.11
N TYR A 31 3.82 -3.88 11.27
CA TYR A 31 5.17 -4.38 11.48
C TYR A 31 6.11 -3.97 10.36
N ILE A 32 7.09 -3.16 10.75
CA ILE A 32 8.17 -2.71 9.88
C ILE A 32 9.46 -3.45 10.26
N SER A 33 10.12 -4.08 9.29
CA SER A 33 11.44 -4.71 9.47
C SER A 33 12.56 -3.68 9.36
N ALA A 34 13.23 -3.39 10.47
CA ALA A 34 14.43 -2.55 10.47
C ALA A 34 15.56 -3.17 9.64
N LYS A 35 15.66 -4.50 9.61
CA LYS A 35 16.62 -5.23 8.77
C LYS A 35 16.41 -4.93 7.29
N LYS A 36 15.17 -5.09 6.81
CA LYS A 36 14.83 -4.81 5.42
C LYS A 36 14.92 -3.32 5.07
N LEU A 37 14.56 -2.41 5.97
CA LEU A 37 14.81 -1.00 5.73
C LEU A 37 16.31 -0.68 5.57
N ARG A 38 17.17 -1.28 6.39
CA ARG A 38 18.63 -1.09 6.23
C ARG A 38 19.12 -1.60 4.88
N GLU A 39 18.60 -2.74 4.42
CA GLU A 39 18.90 -3.30 3.09
C GLU A 39 18.44 -2.36 1.95
N HIS A 40 17.26 -1.74 2.08
CA HIS A 40 16.65 -0.96 1.00
C HIS A 40 16.99 0.54 1.01
N TYR A 41 17.38 1.12 2.16
CA TYR A 41 17.52 2.56 2.36
C TYR A 41 18.88 2.96 2.96
N GLU A 42 19.98 2.44 2.40
CA GLU A 42 21.35 2.82 2.75
C GLU A 42 21.66 2.68 4.27
N GLY A 43 21.16 1.62 4.91
CA GLY A 43 21.38 1.37 6.33
C GLY A 43 20.50 2.20 7.29
N ASN A 44 19.53 2.95 6.78
CA ASN A 44 18.65 3.78 7.59
C ASN A 44 17.37 3.05 8.05
N VAL A 45 16.83 3.48 9.19
CA VAL A 45 15.55 3.01 9.74
C VAL A 45 14.71 4.23 10.11
N PHE A 46 13.53 4.34 9.53
CA PHE A 46 12.62 5.48 9.71
C PHE A 46 11.16 5.05 9.47
N GLY A 47 10.21 5.87 9.90
CA GLY A 47 8.78 5.60 9.73
C GLY A 47 8.24 6.06 8.36
N PRO A 48 7.19 5.43 7.84
CA PRO A 48 6.49 5.93 6.66
C PRO A 48 5.73 7.22 6.98
N MET A 49 5.58 8.08 5.98
CA MET A 49 4.65 9.20 6.00
C MET A 49 3.24 8.70 5.68
N GLY A 50 2.29 9.03 6.56
CA GLY A 50 0.90 8.59 6.41
C GLY A 50 0.79 7.07 6.45
N CYS A 51 0.02 6.48 5.52
CA CYS A 51 -0.22 5.03 5.53
C CYS A 51 1.06 4.22 5.23
N ARG A 52 1.81 4.61 4.19
CA ARG A 52 2.91 3.78 3.65
C ARG A 52 3.91 4.49 2.73
N SER A 53 3.97 5.82 2.70
CA SER A 53 4.94 6.50 1.84
C SER A 53 6.31 6.54 2.50
N PHE A 54 7.29 5.85 1.92
CA PHE A 54 8.67 5.89 2.40
C PHE A 54 9.47 6.93 1.61
N LEU A 55 10.26 7.71 2.33
CA LEU A 55 11.17 8.69 1.73
C LEU A 55 12.39 7.98 1.15
N VAL A 56 12.78 8.38 -0.06
CA VAL A 56 14.10 8.03 -0.61
C VAL A 56 15.18 8.73 0.23
N PRO A 57 16.32 8.09 0.53
CA PRO A 57 17.37 8.70 1.33
C PRO A 57 17.84 10.03 0.73
N TYR A 58 18.07 11.02 1.58
CA TYR A 58 18.55 12.35 1.21
C TYR A 58 19.56 12.79 2.27
N LYS A 59 20.66 13.38 1.82
CA LYS A 59 21.68 13.96 2.68
C LYS A 59 21.58 15.47 2.63
N ASP A 60 21.64 16.11 3.80
CA ASP A 60 21.74 17.56 3.88
C ASP A 60 23.13 18.06 3.44
N GLU A 61 23.33 19.38 3.47
CA GLU A 61 24.60 20.03 3.12
C GLU A 61 25.80 19.58 3.97
N ASN A 62 25.56 18.96 5.13
CA ASN A 62 26.59 18.42 6.00
C ASN A 62 26.82 16.90 5.80
N GLY A 63 26.14 16.29 4.83
CA GLY A 63 26.24 14.87 4.52
C GLY A 63 25.40 13.97 5.44
N ASN A 64 24.53 14.52 6.28
CA ASN A 64 23.71 13.74 7.22
C ASN A 64 22.39 13.32 6.58
N TYR A 65 21.98 12.06 6.78
CA TYR A 65 20.66 11.61 6.35
C TYR A 65 19.55 12.38 7.06
N LYS A 66 18.55 12.82 6.28
CA LYS A 66 17.38 13.51 6.80
C LYS A 66 16.09 12.84 6.33
N PHE A 67 15.22 12.58 7.30
CA PHE A 67 13.88 12.00 7.09
C PHE A 67 12.82 12.88 7.77
N GLU A 68 13.03 13.22 9.04
CA GLU A 68 12.12 14.10 9.78
C GLU A 68 12.04 15.50 9.16
N GLY A 69 10.81 16.01 9.06
CA GLY A 69 10.51 17.29 8.43
C GLY A 69 10.62 17.28 6.90
N ARG A 70 10.79 16.13 6.24
CA ARG A 70 10.59 15.98 4.79
C ARG A 70 9.14 15.58 4.48
N PHE A 71 8.77 15.68 3.21
CA PHE A 71 7.37 15.48 2.80
C PHE A 71 7.28 14.98 1.35
N ASN A 72 6.09 14.50 0.98
CA ASN A 72 5.73 14.12 -0.38
C ASN A 72 4.86 15.23 -1.00
N GLN A 73 5.16 15.64 -2.24
CA GLN A 73 4.40 16.67 -2.94
C GLN A 73 3.06 16.12 -3.51
N GLY A 74 2.93 14.78 -3.55
CA GLY A 74 1.72 14.02 -3.82
C GLY A 74 1.93 12.91 -4.87
N VAL A 75 0.82 12.30 -5.30
CA VAL A 75 0.80 11.08 -6.13
C VAL A 75 0.05 11.29 -7.44
N VAL A 76 0.51 10.68 -8.53
CA VAL A 76 -0.29 10.45 -9.76
C VAL A 76 -0.22 8.96 -10.06
N SER A 77 -1.37 8.29 -10.20
CA SER A 77 -1.43 6.82 -10.33
C SER A 77 -1.76 6.33 -11.73
N LEU A 78 -0.99 5.37 -12.22
CA LEU A 78 -1.24 4.60 -13.44
C LEU A 78 -2.38 3.59 -13.21
N ASN A 79 -3.27 3.49 -14.19
CA ASN A 79 -4.26 2.41 -14.29
C ASN A 79 -3.66 1.31 -15.17
N LEU A 80 -2.84 0.41 -14.58
CA LEU A 80 -2.23 -0.71 -15.31
C LEU A 80 -3.27 -1.64 -15.95
N PRO A 81 -4.40 -1.97 -15.30
CA PRO A 81 -5.45 -2.78 -15.91
C PRO A 81 -5.96 -2.20 -17.23
N GLN A 82 -6.19 -0.89 -17.31
CA GLN A 82 -6.60 -0.25 -18.57
C GLN A 82 -5.55 -0.41 -19.69
N ILE A 83 -4.26 -0.35 -19.36
CA ILE A 83 -3.18 -0.58 -20.32
C ILE A 83 -3.23 -2.04 -20.80
N GLY A 84 -3.45 -2.99 -19.88
CA GLY A 84 -3.65 -4.41 -20.17
C GLY A 84 -4.87 -4.68 -21.06
N ILE A 85 -6.02 -4.12 -20.72
CA ILE A 85 -7.27 -4.26 -21.50
C ILE A 85 -7.06 -3.80 -22.94
N LEU A 86 -6.39 -2.66 -23.14
CA LEU A 86 -6.10 -2.10 -24.46
C LEU A 86 -5.09 -2.92 -25.27
N ASN A 87 -4.29 -3.77 -24.62
CA ASN A 87 -3.21 -4.56 -25.23
C ASN A 87 -3.30 -6.04 -24.80
N THR A 88 -4.52 -6.58 -24.79
CA THR A 88 -4.76 -7.97 -24.38
C THR A 88 -3.93 -8.92 -25.24
N GLY A 89 -3.14 -9.79 -24.60
CA GLY A 89 -2.24 -10.71 -25.29
C GLY A 89 -1.05 -10.08 -26.03
N ASN A 90 -0.81 -8.76 -25.88
CA ASN A 90 0.25 -8.03 -26.57
C ASN A 90 1.20 -7.33 -25.57
N GLU A 91 2.28 -8.01 -25.21
CA GLU A 91 3.30 -7.49 -24.29
C GLU A 91 4.02 -6.26 -24.84
N GLU A 92 4.39 -6.24 -26.12
CA GLU A 92 5.05 -5.10 -26.76
C GLU A 92 4.15 -3.86 -26.75
N GLY A 93 2.89 -4.00 -27.19
CA GLY A 93 1.91 -2.92 -27.16
C GLY A 93 1.60 -2.42 -25.74
N PHE A 94 1.64 -3.31 -24.74
CA PHE A 94 1.52 -2.92 -23.34
C PHE A 94 2.63 -1.94 -22.93
N PHE A 95 3.89 -2.27 -23.21
CA PHE A 95 5.03 -1.42 -22.86
C PHE A 95 5.06 -0.11 -23.65
N GLU A 96 4.72 -0.12 -24.94
CA GLU A 96 4.58 1.13 -25.71
C GLU A 96 3.52 2.06 -25.10
N MET A 97 2.39 1.50 -24.67
CA MET A 97 1.32 2.27 -24.05
C MET A 97 1.73 2.73 -22.64
N LEU A 98 2.39 1.89 -21.87
CA LEU A 98 2.93 2.24 -20.55
C LEU A 98 3.84 3.47 -20.64
N ASP A 99 4.75 3.49 -21.60
CA ASP A 99 5.68 4.60 -21.83
C ASP A 99 4.93 5.90 -22.17
N LYS A 100 3.93 5.82 -23.05
CA LYS A 100 3.06 6.97 -23.37
C LYS A 100 2.33 7.48 -22.11
N ARG A 101 1.91 6.60 -21.20
CA ARG A 101 1.25 6.98 -19.94
C ARG A 101 2.24 7.56 -18.93
N LEU A 102 3.44 7.01 -18.84
CA LEU A 102 4.51 7.51 -17.97
C LEU A 102 4.86 8.97 -18.30
N GLU A 103 4.93 9.34 -19.58
CA GLU A 103 5.14 10.73 -19.99
C GLU A 103 4.04 11.67 -19.50
N ILE A 104 2.78 11.22 -19.48
CA ILE A 104 1.65 12.00 -18.94
C ILE A 104 1.79 12.12 -17.42
N VAL A 105 2.18 11.04 -16.73
CA VAL A 105 2.42 11.05 -15.28
C VAL A 105 3.51 12.05 -14.92
N LYS A 106 4.65 12.02 -15.62
CA LYS A 106 5.75 12.99 -15.43
C LYS A 106 5.24 14.42 -15.57
N LYS A 107 4.54 14.73 -16.67
CA LYS A 107 3.97 16.06 -16.92
C LYS A 107 3.01 16.50 -15.81
N ALA A 108 2.14 15.61 -15.34
CA ALA A 108 1.19 15.92 -14.26
C ALA A 108 1.90 16.20 -12.92
N LEU A 109 2.92 15.42 -12.58
CA LEU A 109 3.71 15.61 -11.36
C LEU A 109 4.51 16.93 -11.40
N LEU A 110 5.15 17.23 -12.54
CA LEU A 110 5.88 18.48 -12.74
C LEU A 110 4.96 19.70 -12.75
N PHE A 111 3.78 19.58 -13.35
CA PHE A 111 2.77 20.64 -13.32
C PHE A 111 2.34 20.96 -11.89
N ARG A 112 2.12 19.94 -11.05
CA ARG A 112 1.82 20.19 -9.63
C ARG A 112 2.98 20.85 -8.91
N ASN A 113 4.22 20.40 -9.14
CA ASN A 113 5.40 21.06 -8.56
C ASN A 113 5.44 22.54 -8.94
N SER A 114 5.20 22.87 -10.22
CA SER A 114 5.24 24.26 -10.70
C SER A 114 4.21 25.17 -10.04
N LEU A 115 3.04 24.65 -9.68
CA LEU A 115 2.03 25.40 -8.90
C LEU A 115 2.52 25.76 -7.49
N LEU A 116 3.45 24.99 -6.91
CA LEU A 116 3.97 25.21 -5.56
C LEU A 116 5.20 26.13 -5.53
N GLN A 117 5.85 26.40 -6.67
CA GLN A 117 7.11 27.15 -6.77
C GLN A 117 7.04 28.57 -6.19
N ASN A 118 5.88 29.21 -6.23
CA ASN A 118 5.66 30.59 -5.74
C ASN A 118 5.07 30.64 -4.33
N VAL A 119 4.87 29.49 -3.68
CA VAL A 119 4.32 29.43 -2.33
C VAL A 119 5.34 29.98 -1.32
N LYS A 120 4.83 30.80 -0.40
CA LYS A 120 5.59 31.36 0.72
C LYS A 120 5.24 30.67 2.02
N SER A 121 6.14 30.76 3.00
CA SER A 121 6.01 30.19 4.34
C SER A 121 4.69 30.58 5.02
N ASP A 122 4.16 31.77 4.71
CA ASP A 122 2.91 32.32 5.26
C ASP A 122 1.66 31.50 4.94
N ASN A 123 1.69 30.68 3.87
CA ASN A 123 0.56 29.83 3.51
C ASN A 123 0.32 28.72 4.53
N SER A 124 1.36 28.31 5.26
CA SER A 124 1.21 27.33 6.34
C SER A 124 2.32 27.50 7.40
N PRO A 125 2.16 28.47 8.33
CA PRO A 125 3.20 28.81 9.29
C PRO A 125 3.64 27.65 10.16
N ILE A 126 2.74 26.72 10.52
CA ILE A 126 3.09 25.53 11.29
C ILE A 126 4.14 24.65 10.58
N HIS A 127 3.96 24.42 9.28
CA HIS A 127 4.88 23.65 8.46
C HIS A 127 6.19 24.40 8.25
N TRP A 128 6.10 25.65 7.82
CA TRP A 128 7.25 26.35 7.25
C TRP A 128 8.01 27.22 8.25
N GLN A 129 7.37 27.73 9.31
CA GLN A 129 7.96 28.71 10.23
C GLN A 129 8.19 28.13 11.64
N TYR A 130 7.31 27.25 12.11
CA TYR A 130 7.32 26.79 13.50
C TYR A 130 7.90 25.40 13.72
N GLY A 131 8.53 24.81 12.69
CA GLY A 131 9.43 23.66 12.87
C GLY A 131 8.85 22.29 12.53
N ALA A 132 7.64 22.18 11.96
CA ALA A 132 7.16 20.87 11.50
C ALA A 132 7.89 20.38 10.23
N ILE A 133 8.24 21.28 9.31
CA ILE A 133 9.12 20.99 8.15
C ILE A 133 10.38 21.85 8.22
N ALA A 134 10.20 23.15 8.46
CA ALA A 134 11.29 24.13 8.48
C ALA A 134 11.04 25.25 9.50
N ARG A 135 12.04 26.13 9.63
CA ARG A 135 12.00 27.37 10.42
C ARG A 135 12.31 28.59 9.56
N LEU A 136 11.55 28.75 8.50
CA LEU A 136 11.59 29.92 7.63
C LEU A 136 11.03 31.16 8.34
N LYS A 137 11.53 32.33 7.97
CA LYS A 137 10.95 33.61 8.32
C LYS A 137 9.65 33.83 7.55
N LYS A 138 8.83 34.76 8.05
CA LYS A 138 7.62 35.23 7.40
C LYS A 138 7.92 35.72 5.97
N GLY A 139 7.14 35.27 5.00
CA GLY A 139 7.26 35.65 3.58
C GLY A 139 8.36 34.96 2.77
N GLU A 140 9.19 34.09 3.36
CA GLU A 140 10.22 33.34 2.61
C GLU A 140 9.61 32.29 1.67
N SER A 141 10.26 32.03 0.53
CA SER A 141 9.83 31.00 -0.42
C SER A 141 10.14 29.59 0.08
N ILE A 142 9.25 28.64 -0.20
CA ILE A 142 9.46 27.22 0.11
C ILE A 142 10.18 26.46 -1.01
N LYS A 143 10.47 27.12 -2.14
CA LYS A 143 10.98 26.52 -3.38
C LYS A 143 12.14 25.55 -3.17
N LYS A 144 13.11 25.92 -2.33
CA LYS A 144 14.30 25.09 -2.03
C LYS A 144 13.97 23.71 -1.46
N TYR A 145 12.78 23.52 -0.86
CA TYR A 145 12.32 22.24 -0.32
C TYR A 145 11.52 21.41 -1.34
N LEU A 146 11.17 22.00 -2.49
CA LEU A 146 10.48 21.35 -3.60
C LEU A 146 11.45 20.81 -4.65
N GLU A 147 12.71 21.23 -4.58
CA GLU A 147 13.79 20.91 -5.53
C GLU A 147 14.90 20.14 -4.80
N ASN A 148 15.85 19.58 -5.55
CA ASN A 148 17.06 18.92 -5.03
C ASN A 148 16.80 17.73 -4.09
N GLY A 149 15.71 16.98 -4.34
CA GLY A 149 15.40 15.73 -3.63
C GLY A 149 14.92 15.86 -2.18
N TYR A 150 14.78 17.08 -1.62
CA TYR A 150 14.30 17.23 -0.23
C TYR A 150 12.88 16.70 -0.05
N SER A 151 11.99 16.88 -1.03
CA SER A 151 10.67 16.28 -1.06
C SER A 151 10.52 15.32 -2.22
N THR A 152 9.58 14.38 -2.08
CA THR A 152 9.39 13.30 -3.05
C THR A 152 8.15 13.50 -3.91
N LEU A 153 8.15 12.95 -5.12
CA LEU A 153 7.05 12.85 -6.06
C LEU A 153 6.73 11.37 -6.29
N SER A 154 5.48 10.96 -6.12
CA SER A 154 5.11 9.55 -6.21
C SER A 154 4.51 9.19 -7.56
N VAL A 155 5.15 8.25 -8.24
CA VAL A 155 4.65 7.55 -9.42
C VAL A 155 3.82 6.37 -8.93
N GLY A 156 2.52 6.61 -8.78
CA GLY A 156 1.57 5.64 -8.28
C GLY A 156 1.21 4.58 -9.31
N TYR A 157 0.79 3.41 -8.85
CA TYR A 157 0.19 2.38 -9.72
C TYR A 157 -0.78 1.48 -8.94
N ILE A 158 -1.61 0.75 -9.68
CA ILE A 158 -2.56 -0.23 -9.16
C ILE A 158 -2.84 -1.30 -10.22
N GLY A 159 -3.25 -2.49 -9.77
CA GLY A 159 -3.83 -3.53 -10.62
C GLY A 159 -2.80 -4.31 -11.44
N LEU A 160 -1.68 -4.68 -10.81
CA LEU A 160 -0.64 -5.49 -11.45
C LEU A 160 -1.15 -6.90 -11.78
N TYR A 161 -1.98 -7.48 -10.91
CA TYR A 161 -2.67 -8.74 -11.16
C TYR A 161 -3.49 -8.68 -12.47
N GLU A 162 -4.39 -7.71 -12.60
CA GLU A 162 -5.26 -7.61 -13.77
C GLU A 162 -4.47 -7.28 -15.05
N ALA A 163 -3.46 -6.41 -14.96
CA ALA A 163 -2.58 -6.14 -16.10
C ALA A 163 -1.88 -7.41 -16.59
N THR A 164 -1.38 -8.23 -15.66
CA THR A 164 -0.73 -9.51 -15.96
C THR A 164 -1.73 -10.51 -16.55
N MET A 165 -2.92 -10.61 -15.97
CA MET A 165 -4.01 -11.44 -16.50
C MET A 165 -4.40 -11.03 -17.93
N CYS A 166 -4.49 -9.73 -18.23
CA CYS A 166 -4.81 -9.26 -19.59
C CYS A 166 -3.71 -9.60 -20.61
N VAL A 167 -2.44 -9.44 -20.24
CA VAL A 167 -1.32 -9.58 -21.19
C VAL A 167 -0.86 -11.02 -21.32
N LYS A 168 -0.75 -11.75 -20.20
CA LYS A 168 -0.19 -13.11 -20.13
C LYS A 168 -1.26 -14.19 -20.00
N GLY A 169 -2.50 -13.83 -19.65
CA GLY A 169 -3.57 -14.81 -19.44
C GLY A 169 -3.45 -15.62 -18.14
N VAL A 170 -2.46 -15.29 -17.29
CA VAL A 170 -2.14 -15.99 -16.04
C VAL A 170 -1.93 -15.00 -14.90
N SER A 171 -2.08 -15.45 -13.65
CA SER A 171 -1.79 -14.59 -12.50
C SER A 171 -0.30 -14.28 -12.41
N HIS A 172 0.02 -13.09 -11.91
CA HIS A 172 1.38 -12.70 -11.53
C HIS A 172 2.05 -13.59 -10.48
N THR A 173 1.32 -14.49 -9.80
CA THR A 173 1.86 -15.51 -8.90
C THR A 173 2.44 -16.73 -9.62
N THR A 174 2.14 -16.92 -10.91
CA THR A 174 2.80 -17.92 -11.76
C THR A 174 4.19 -17.44 -12.19
N GLU A 175 5.09 -18.35 -12.58
CA GLU A 175 6.45 -17.97 -12.98
C GLU A 175 6.45 -16.98 -14.17
N GLU A 176 5.68 -17.29 -15.23
CA GLU A 176 5.53 -16.43 -16.40
C GLU A 176 4.89 -15.07 -16.04
N GLY A 177 3.85 -15.10 -15.21
CA GLY A 177 3.19 -13.89 -14.75
C GLY A 177 4.10 -13.01 -13.89
N LYS A 178 4.90 -13.63 -13.01
CA LYS A 178 5.85 -12.93 -12.14
C LYS A 178 6.93 -12.24 -12.96
N GLU A 179 7.47 -12.92 -13.98
CA GLU A 179 8.45 -12.33 -14.88
C GLU A 179 7.90 -11.05 -15.54
N PHE A 180 6.69 -11.12 -16.10
CA PHE A 180 6.04 -9.94 -16.69
C PHE A 180 5.78 -8.85 -15.64
N ALA A 181 5.23 -9.20 -14.48
CA ALA A 181 4.92 -8.26 -13.42
C ALA A 181 6.17 -7.50 -12.92
N LEU A 182 7.30 -8.21 -12.77
CA LEU A 182 8.59 -7.61 -12.44
C LEU A 182 9.12 -6.70 -13.56
N LYS A 183 8.97 -7.06 -14.84
CA LYS A 183 9.32 -6.18 -15.97
C LYS A 183 8.53 -4.87 -15.92
N VAL A 184 7.21 -4.94 -15.67
CA VAL A 184 6.36 -3.75 -15.53
C VAL A 184 6.86 -2.86 -14.38
N MET A 185 7.13 -3.43 -13.22
CA MET A 185 7.58 -2.69 -12.05
C MET A 185 8.96 -2.05 -12.24
N ASN A 186 9.90 -2.79 -12.84
CA ASN A 186 11.23 -2.26 -13.19
C ASN A 186 11.12 -1.10 -14.18
N ARG A 187 10.30 -1.23 -15.23
CA ARG A 187 10.12 -0.14 -16.22
C ARG A 187 9.61 1.15 -15.59
N ILE A 188 8.64 1.06 -14.66
CA ILE A 188 8.11 2.24 -13.96
C ILE A 188 9.17 2.81 -13.01
N LYS A 189 9.92 1.96 -12.31
CA LYS A 189 11.02 2.37 -11.44
C LYS A 189 12.11 3.10 -12.22
N GLU A 190 12.57 2.55 -13.34
CA GLU A 190 13.55 3.18 -14.25
C GLU A 190 13.08 4.55 -14.75
N ALA A 191 11.79 4.69 -15.05
CA ALA A 191 11.22 5.99 -15.41
C ALA A 191 11.33 6.98 -14.25
N ALA A 192 10.94 6.59 -13.03
CA ALA A 192 11.06 7.47 -11.86
C ALA A 192 12.53 7.84 -11.56
N ASP A 193 13.44 6.87 -11.61
CA ASP A 193 14.87 7.09 -11.35
C ASP A 193 15.46 8.06 -12.40
N SER A 194 15.22 7.81 -13.69
CA SER A 194 15.70 8.70 -14.78
C SER A 194 15.15 10.12 -14.69
N TRP A 195 13.88 10.29 -14.31
CA TRP A 195 13.32 11.63 -14.08
C TRP A 195 13.95 12.32 -12.89
N SER A 196 14.38 11.54 -11.88
CA SER A 196 15.06 12.09 -10.72
C SER A 196 16.45 12.61 -11.09
N GLU A 197 17.18 11.85 -11.90
CA GLU A 197 18.48 12.27 -12.45
C GLU A 197 18.35 13.50 -13.35
N GLU A 198 17.36 13.51 -14.25
CA GLU A 198 17.14 14.60 -15.21
C GLU A 198 16.77 15.93 -14.53
N THR A 199 15.93 15.87 -13.49
CA THR A 199 15.32 17.07 -12.92
C THR A 199 15.92 17.49 -11.57
N GLY A 200 16.70 16.61 -10.94
CA GLY A 200 17.18 16.79 -9.56
C GLY A 200 16.09 16.67 -8.49
N MET A 201 14.84 16.37 -8.86
CA MET A 201 13.76 16.05 -7.90
C MET A 201 13.77 14.57 -7.55
N SER A 202 13.14 14.17 -6.45
CA SER A 202 13.10 12.75 -6.05
C SER A 202 11.76 12.12 -6.45
N PHE A 203 11.73 11.42 -7.57
CA PHE A 203 10.59 10.59 -7.96
C PHE A 203 10.77 9.19 -7.38
N SER A 204 9.67 8.53 -7.04
CA SER A 204 9.71 7.15 -6.52
C SER A 204 8.46 6.37 -6.88
N LEU A 205 8.63 5.08 -7.12
CA LEU A 205 7.54 4.14 -7.38
C LEU A 205 6.72 3.93 -6.11
N TYR A 206 5.40 4.09 -6.22
CA TYR A 206 4.49 4.07 -5.08
C TYR A 206 3.33 3.10 -5.32
N GLY A 207 3.25 2.04 -4.51
CA GLY A 207 2.06 1.20 -4.45
C GLY A 207 0.92 2.02 -3.86
N THR A 208 -0.01 2.50 -4.69
CA THR A 208 -1.07 3.42 -4.26
C THR A 208 -2.08 2.73 -3.34
N PRO A 209 -2.37 3.21 -2.10
CA PRO A 209 -3.35 2.59 -1.18
C PRO A 209 -4.72 2.35 -1.81
N ALA A 210 -5.12 3.25 -2.70
CA ALA A 210 -6.24 3.06 -3.62
C ALA A 210 -7.58 2.71 -2.98
N GLU A 211 -7.85 3.18 -1.75
CA GLU A 211 -9.05 2.86 -0.97
C GLU A 211 -10.36 2.97 -1.78
N SER A 212 -10.56 4.10 -2.44
CA SER A 212 -11.66 4.34 -3.38
C SER A 212 -11.27 4.16 -4.84
N LEU A 213 -9.96 4.17 -5.15
CA LEU A 213 -9.45 4.13 -6.51
C LEU A 213 -9.60 2.73 -7.15
N THR A 214 -9.51 1.65 -6.36
CA THR A 214 -9.75 0.27 -6.80
C THR A 214 -11.10 0.15 -7.52
N HIS A 215 -12.16 0.64 -6.89
CA HIS A 215 -13.50 0.63 -7.45
C HIS A 215 -13.67 1.69 -8.56
N ARG A 216 -13.13 2.90 -8.37
CA ARG A 216 -13.29 3.99 -9.36
C ARG A 216 -12.72 3.62 -10.73
N PHE A 217 -11.49 3.10 -10.79
CA PHE A 217 -10.89 2.70 -12.06
C PHE A 217 -11.65 1.53 -12.69
N CYS A 218 -11.95 0.48 -11.91
CA CYS A 218 -12.74 -0.65 -12.40
C CYS A 218 -14.10 -0.21 -12.96
N SER A 219 -14.82 0.70 -12.29
CA SER A 219 -16.12 1.18 -12.76
C SER A 219 -16.05 2.02 -14.03
N ILE A 220 -15.00 2.86 -14.18
CA ILE A 220 -14.77 3.65 -15.40
C ILE A 220 -14.47 2.71 -16.58
N ASP A 221 -13.60 1.72 -16.37
CA ASP A 221 -13.23 0.77 -17.41
C ASP A 221 -14.38 -0.17 -17.74
N LYS A 222 -15.13 -0.68 -16.74
CA LYS A 222 -16.34 -1.48 -16.95
C LYS A 222 -17.38 -0.74 -17.80
N LYS A 223 -17.60 0.55 -17.55
CA LYS A 223 -18.53 1.37 -18.35
C LYS A 223 -18.08 1.49 -19.81
N LYS A 224 -16.78 1.49 -20.08
CA LYS A 224 -16.23 1.72 -21.42
C LYS A 224 -15.98 0.42 -22.21
N TYR A 225 -15.55 -0.63 -21.53
CA TYR A 225 -15.09 -1.88 -22.13
C TYR A 225 -15.97 -3.10 -21.78
N GLY A 226 -16.98 -2.93 -20.92
CA GLY A 226 -17.88 -3.99 -20.49
C GLY A 226 -17.32 -4.85 -19.36
N GLU A 227 -17.98 -5.98 -19.12
CA GLU A 227 -17.55 -7.00 -18.17
C GLU A 227 -16.48 -7.90 -18.81
N ILE A 228 -15.29 -7.88 -18.24
CA ILE A 228 -14.15 -8.70 -18.62
C ILE A 228 -13.88 -9.62 -17.44
N LYS A 229 -13.91 -10.93 -17.71
CA LYS A 229 -13.77 -11.98 -16.70
C LYS A 229 -12.49 -11.81 -15.88
N ASP A 230 -12.61 -11.89 -14.56
CA ASP A 230 -11.53 -11.72 -13.57
C ASP A 230 -10.83 -10.35 -13.57
N ILE A 231 -11.33 -9.39 -14.35
CA ILE A 231 -10.77 -8.04 -14.50
C ILE A 231 -11.77 -6.99 -14.01
N THR A 232 -12.83 -6.72 -14.79
CA THR A 232 -13.82 -5.68 -14.47
C THR A 232 -15.13 -6.25 -13.90
N ASP A 233 -15.39 -7.54 -14.09
CA ASP A 233 -16.58 -8.23 -13.61
C ASP A 233 -16.66 -8.26 -12.07
N LYS A 234 -15.52 -8.47 -11.40
CA LYS A 234 -15.40 -8.49 -9.93
C LYS A 234 -15.65 -7.13 -9.27
N GLY A 235 -15.60 -6.03 -10.02
CA GLY A 235 -16.02 -4.69 -9.56
C GLY A 235 -14.97 -3.90 -8.78
N TYR A 236 -13.73 -4.37 -8.74
CA TYR A 236 -12.57 -3.71 -8.14
C TYR A 236 -11.28 -4.18 -8.83
N TYR A 237 -10.22 -3.36 -8.76
CA TYR A 237 -8.86 -3.80 -9.09
C TYR A 237 -8.05 -4.14 -7.84
N THR A 238 -7.12 -5.08 -7.98
CA THR A 238 -6.21 -5.49 -6.91
C THR A 238 -5.21 -4.39 -6.59
N ASN A 239 -4.94 -4.21 -5.29
CA ASN A 239 -4.12 -3.10 -4.81
C ASN A 239 -2.64 -3.31 -5.21
N SER A 240 -2.05 -2.37 -5.94
CA SER A 240 -0.61 -2.36 -6.28
C SER A 240 -0.10 -3.72 -6.83
N TYR A 241 0.88 -4.35 -6.16
CA TYR A 241 1.47 -5.66 -6.50
C TYR A 241 0.82 -6.84 -5.76
N HIS A 242 -0.24 -6.61 -4.99
CA HIS A 242 -0.75 -7.62 -4.06
C HIS A 242 -1.23 -8.86 -4.81
N VAL A 243 -1.03 -10.02 -4.18
CA VAL A 243 -1.69 -11.26 -4.64
C VAL A 243 -3.21 -11.03 -4.65
N ASP A 244 -3.89 -11.52 -5.69
CA ASP A 244 -5.34 -11.38 -5.77
C ASP A 244 -5.98 -12.08 -4.58
N VAL A 245 -6.93 -11.40 -3.94
CA VAL A 245 -7.50 -11.82 -2.66
C VAL A 245 -8.28 -13.13 -2.72
N ARG A 246 -8.56 -13.63 -3.93
CA ARG A 246 -9.23 -14.91 -4.19
C ARG A 246 -8.26 -16.09 -4.30
N GLU A 247 -6.95 -15.83 -4.42
CA GLU A 247 -5.93 -16.87 -4.58
C GLU A 247 -5.54 -17.47 -3.22
N ASN A 248 -5.65 -18.80 -3.11
CA ASN A 248 -5.19 -19.53 -1.93
C ASN A 248 -3.66 -19.56 -1.90
N ILE A 249 -3.07 -18.88 -0.91
CA ILE A 249 -1.62 -18.82 -0.69
C ILE A 249 -1.35 -18.74 0.81
N SER A 250 -0.26 -19.35 1.28
CA SER A 250 0.13 -19.22 2.69
C SER A 250 0.64 -17.81 2.99
N VAL A 251 0.53 -17.37 4.24
CA VAL A 251 1.08 -16.06 4.67
C VAL A 251 2.57 -15.94 4.37
N PHE A 252 3.31 -17.03 4.52
CA PHE A 252 4.76 -17.07 4.32
C PHE A 252 5.11 -16.93 2.84
N ASP A 253 4.49 -17.75 1.98
CA ASP A 253 4.75 -17.69 0.52
C ASP A 253 4.30 -16.35 -0.05
N LYS A 254 3.17 -15.81 0.42
CA LYS A 254 2.67 -14.49 0.03
C LYS A 254 3.66 -13.38 0.36
N PHE A 255 4.22 -13.38 1.57
CA PHE A 255 5.21 -12.36 1.96
C PHE A 255 6.54 -12.51 1.22
N ILE A 256 6.99 -13.73 0.94
CA ILE A 256 8.19 -13.95 0.11
C ILE A 256 7.98 -13.41 -1.31
N PHE A 257 6.84 -13.76 -1.93
CA PHE A 257 6.49 -13.27 -3.25
C PHE A 257 6.37 -11.75 -3.30
N GLU A 258 5.64 -11.15 -2.34
CA GLU A 258 5.40 -9.70 -2.34
C GLU A 258 6.66 -8.88 -1.98
N GLU A 259 7.63 -9.45 -1.26
CA GLU A 259 8.89 -8.74 -0.95
C GLU A 259 9.71 -8.42 -2.21
N GLU A 260 9.67 -9.28 -3.24
CA GLU A 260 10.33 -9.01 -4.53
C GLU A 260 9.85 -7.67 -5.12
N PHE A 261 8.57 -7.32 -4.90
CA PHE A 261 7.98 -6.07 -5.35
C PHE A 261 8.16 -4.91 -4.36
N GLN A 262 8.24 -5.18 -3.04
CA GLN A 262 8.55 -4.15 -2.04
C GLN A 262 9.91 -3.50 -2.29
N LYS A 263 10.90 -4.29 -2.74
CA LYS A 263 12.23 -3.81 -3.15
C LYS A 263 12.17 -2.77 -4.27
N LEU A 264 11.22 -2.91 -5.19
CA LEU A 264 11.05 -2.01 -6.34
C LEU A 264 10.18 -0.80 -5.99
N SER A 265 9.16 -0.98 -5.16
CA SER A 265 8.18 0.05 -4.78
C SER A 265 8.67 0.93 -3.61
N THR A 266 9.86 1.49 -3.74
CA THR A 266 10.60 2.18 -2.65
C THR A 266 9.96 3.46 -2.13
N GLY A 267 9.09 4.11 -2.93
CA GLY A 267 8.33 5.30 -2.53
C GLY A 267 7.13 4.99 -1.65
N GLY A 268 6.71 3.72 -1.62
CA GLY A 268 5.71 3.23 -0.68
C GLY A 268 5.19 1.84 -1.01
N CYS A 269 5.09 1.00 0.00
CA CYS A 269 4.74 -0.41 -0.11
C CYS A 269 4.14 -0.89 1.22
N ILE A 270 3.34 -1.95 1.22
CA ILE A 270 2.89 -2.68 2.43
C ILE A 270 2.27 -3.99 1.94
N SER A 271 2.35 -5.05 2.73
CA SER A 271 1.69 -6.32 2.46
C SER A 271 0.71 -6.69 3.56
N TYR A 272 -0.43 -7.29 3.20
CA TYR A 272 -1.43 -7.74 4.17
C TYR A 272 -1.55 -9.26 4.16
N ALA A 273 -1.78 -9.83 5.33
CA ALA A 273 -2.19 -11.22 5.49
C ALA A 273 -3.51 -11.28 6.27
N GLU A 274 -4.54 -11.77 5.60
CA GLU A 274 -5.82 -12.14 6.22
C GLU A 274 -5.63 -13.38 7.10
N ILE A 275 -5.95 -13.23 8.38
CA ILE A 275 -5.87 -14.28 9.41
C ILE A 275 -7.20 -14.34 10.19
N PRO A 276 -7.60 -15.52 10.70
CA PRO A 276 -8.78 -15.65 11.54
C PRO A 276 -8.61 -14.91 12.89
N ASN A 277 -9.57 -15.07 13.78
CA ASN A 277 -9.43 -14.59 15.15
C ASN A 277 -8.32 -15.38 15.85
N MET A 278 -7.25 -14.68 16.25
CA MET A 278 -6.05 -15.27 16.85
C MET A 278 -5.97 -15.09 18.37
N ASN A 279 -7.05 -14.68 19.05
CA ASN A 279 -7.03 -14.44 20.49
C ASN A 279 -6.53 -15.63 21.32
N ASN A 280 -6.77 -16.86 20.84
CA ASN A 280 -6.36 -18.10 21.49
C ASN A 280 -5.07 -18.71 20.91
N ASN A 281 -4.40 -18.03 19.98
CA ASN A 281 -3.18 -18.51 19.33
C ASN A 281 -2.21 -17.33 19.06
N ILE A 282 -1.76 -16.71 20.14
CA ILE A 282 -0.86 -15.54 20.07
C ILE A 282 0.53 -15.96 19.59
N GLU A 283 0.94 -17.18 19.90
CA GLU A 283 2.23 -17.76 19.51
C GLU A 283 2.39 -17.80 17.98
N ALA A 284 1.32 -18.10 17.23
CA ALA A 284 1.33 -18.04 15.78
C ALA A 284 1.52 -16.61 15.25
N ILE A 285 0.93 -15.59 15.90
CA ILE A 285 1.19 -14.19 15.55
C ILE A 285 2.66 -13.85 15.83
N GLU A 286 3.22 -14.26 16.96
CA GLU A 286 4.64 -14.04 17.27
C GLU A 286 5.55 -14.67 16.20
N GLN A 287 5.24 -15.88 15.72
CA GLN A 287 5.96 -16.52 14.61
C GLN A 287 5.89 -15.71 13.32
N MET A 288 4.70 -15.26 12.93
CA MET A 288 4.54 -14.44 11.73
C MET A 288 5.25 -13.08 11.84
N ILE A 289 5.24 -12.45 13.03
CA ILE A 289 6.00 -11.21 13.28
C ILE A 289 7.50 -11.42 13.07
N ARG A 290 8.06 -12.52 13.60
CA ARG A 290 9.47 -12.87 13.37
C ARG A 290 9.76 -13.11 11.89
N PHE A 291 8.85 -13.78 11.19
CA PHE A 291 8.96 -13.98 9.76
C PHE A 291 8.99 -12.65 8.99
N ILE A 292 8.15 -11.66 9.38
CA ILE A 292 8.16 -10.33 8.75
C ILE A 292 9.55 -9.70 8.85
N TYR A 293 10.18 -9.73 10.02
CA TYR A 293 11.51 -9.14 10.22
C TYR A 293 12.55 -9.67 9.23
N ASP A 294 12.57 -10.98 8.98
CA ASP A 294 13.56 -11.58 8.11
C ASP A 294 13.24 -11.47 6.62
N ASN A 295 11.97 -11.31 6.25
CA ASN A 295 11.52 -11.57 4.89
C ASN A 295 10.81 -10.41 4.18
N ILE A 296 10.24 -9.41 4.88
CA ILE A 296 9.50 -8.33 4.21
C ILE A 296 9.60 -6.99 4.95
N GLN A 297 9.66 -5.87 4.20
CA GLN A 297 9.90 -4.55 4.78
C GLN A 297 8.74 -4.06 5.62
N TYR A 298 7.53 -4.07 5.08
CA TYR A 298 6.35 -3.57 5.77
C TYR A 298 5.17 -4.50 5.55
N ALA A 299 4.67 -5.10 6.62
CA ALA A 299 3.57 -6.03 6.55
C ALA A 299 2.66 -5.94 7.77
N GLU A 300 1.44 -6.43 7.57
CA GLU A 300 0.38 -6.34 8.54
C GLU A 300 -0.56 -7.56 8.46
N PHE A 301 -1.22 -7.84 9.58
CA PHE A 301 -2.28 -8.83 9.69
C PHE A 301 -3.66 -8.20 9.74
N ASN A 302 -4.53 -8.66 8.85
CA ASN A 302 -5.95 -8.37 8.88
C ASN A 302 -6.65 -9.49 9.66
N THR A 303 -7.12 -9.14 10.85
CA THR A 303 -8.05 -9.97 11.61
C THR A 303 -9.41 -9.29 11.66
N LYS A 304 -10.43 -10.00 12.14
CA LYS A 304 -11.80 -9.52 12.19
C LYS A 304 -12.15 -9.21 13.64
N SER A 305 -12.41 -7.95 13.91
CA SER A 305 -12.80 -7.46 15.23
C SER A 305 -14.23 -6.94 15.13
N ASP A 306 -15.20 -7.83 15.25
CA ASP A 306 -16.61 -7.46 15.16
C ASP A 306 -17.34 -7.72 16.47
N TYR A 307 -18.44 -6.99 16.65
CA TYR A 307 -19.27 -7.12 17.83
C TYR A 307 -20.73 -6.83 17.53
N CYS A 308 -21.64 -7.74 17.86
CA CYS A 308 -23.08 -7.55 17.76
C CYS A 308 -23.64 -7.01 19.08
N HIS A 309 -24.18 -5.79 19.07
CA HIS A 309 -24.77 -5.16 20.27
C HIS A 309 -26.10 -5.81 20.70
N VAL A 310 -26.72 -6.62 19.85
CA VAL A 310 -28.01 -7.29 20.16
C VAL A 310 -27.79 -8.56 21.00
N CYS A 311 -26.87 -9.42 20.60
CA CYS A 311 -26.66 -10.73 21.22
C CYS A 311 -25.31 -10.89 21.92
N GLY A 312 -24.42 -9.90 21.81
CA GLY A 312 -23.07 -9.95 22.40
C GLY A 312 -22.07 -10.81 21.63
N PHE A 313 -22.42 -11.27 20.41
CA PHE A 313 -21.50 -12.04 19.56
C PHE A 313 -20.27 -11.22 19.20
N ASP A 314 -19.08 -11.74 19.50
CA ASP A 314 -17.76 -11.12 19.29
C ASP A 314 -16.89 -11.87 18.26
N GLY A 315 -17.53 -12.71 17.43
CA GLY A 315 -16.94 -13.36 16.27
C GLY A 315 -17.20 -12.62 14.96
N GLU A 316 -16.83 -13.22 13.83
CA GLU A 316 -16.97 -12.59 12.51
C GLU A 316 -18.43 -12.35 12.09
N ILE A 317 -18.77 -11.10 11.81
CA ILE A 317 -20.02 -10.70 11.14
C ILE A 317 -19.85 -10.96 9.63
N ILE A 318 -20.84 -11.61 9.03
CA ILE A 318 -20.77 -12.07 7.64
C ILE A 318 -21.47 -11.10 6.69
N VAL A 319 -21.09 -11.16 5.40
CA VAL A 319 -21.82 -10.50 4.31
C VAL A 319 -22.69 -11.55 3.61
N ASN A 320 -24.01 -11.43 3.73
CA ASN A 320 -24.96 -12.41 3.20
C ASN A 320 -25.06 -12.37 1.66
N GLU A 321 -25.94 -13.19 1.09
CA GLU A 321 -26.13 -13.30 -0.37
C GLU A 321 -26.62 -11.99 -1.02
N HIS A 322 -27.32 -11.14 -0.25
CA HIS A 322 -27.79 -9.83 -0.69
C HIS A 322 -26.74 -8.72 -0.51
N ASN A 323 -25.50 -9.07 -0.16
CA ASN A 323 -24.42 -8.14 0.19
C ASN A 323 -24.73 -7.23 1.39
N GLU A 324 -25.53 -7.73 2.33
CA GLU A 324 -25.83 -7.06 3.60
C GLU A 324 -25.01 -7.69 4.73
N TRP A 325 -24.60 -6.87 5.70
CA TRP A 325 -23.92 -7.38 6.90
C TRP A 325 -24.93 -7.97 7.85
N GLU A 326 -24.64 -9.16 8.36
CA GLU A 326 -25.57 -9.95 9.15
C GLU A 326 -24.82 -10.68 10.27
N CYS A 327 -25.32 -10.55 11.50
CA CYS A 327 -24.80 -11.33 12.62
C CYS A 327 -25.18 -12.80 12.43
N PRO A 328 -24.22 -13.75 12.39
CA PRO A 328 -24.52 -15.16 12.16
C PRO A 328 -25.23 -15.83 13.35
N GLN A 329 -25.20 -15.23 14.54
CA GLN A 329 -25.81 -15.79 15.74
C GLN A 329 -27.29 -15.38 15.92
N CYS A 330 -27.63 -14.11 15.65
CA CYS A 330 -28.97 -13.58 15.91
C CYS A 330 -29.64 -12.95 14.68
N HIS A 331 -29.00 -13.04 13.51
CA HIS A 331 -29.48 -12.47 12.25
C HIS A 331 -29.75 -10.96 12.32
N ASN A 332 -29.10 -10.24 13.25
CA ASN A 332 -29.17 -8.78 13.29
C ASN A 332 -28.57 -8.22 12.00
N LYS A 333 -29.34 -7.39 11.30
CA LYS A 333 -28.93 -6.61 10.13
C LYS A 333 -28.91 -5.11 10.40
N ASP A 334 -29.32 -4.70 11.62
CA ASP A 334 -29.28 -3.31 12.04
C ASP A 334 -27.83 -2.89 12.25
N LYS A 335 -27.35 -2.13 11.27
CA LYS A 335 -26.03 -1.54 11.17
C LYS A 335 -25.64 -0.69 12.38
N GLN A 336 -26.60 -0.06 13.05
CA GLN A 336 -26.35 0.75 14.25
C GLN A 336 -26.17 -0.12 15.52
N LYS A 337 -26.51 -1.41 15.42
CA LYS A 337 -26.41 -2.39 16.51
C LYS A 337 -25.34 -3.45 16.24
N MET A 338 -24.34 -3.12 15.42
CA MET A 338 -23.14 -3.93 15.24
C MET A 338 -21.93 -3.04 14.95
N ASN A 339 -20.77 -3.44 15.46
CA ASN A 339 -19.49 -2.93 15.02
C ASN A 339 -18.87 -3.96 14.08
N VAL A 340 -18.56 -3.54 12.87
CA VAL A 340 -17.81 -4.33 11.91
C VAL A 340 -16.54 -3.55 11.58
N THR A 341 -15.41 -4.02 12.07
CA THR A 341 -14.12 -3.41 11.78
C THR A 341 -13.41 -4.25 10.73
N ARG A 342 -13.13 -3.65 9.57
CA ARG A 342 -12.25 -4.23 8.55
C ARG A 342 -11.19 -3.23 8.16
N ARG A 343 -10.07 -3.76 7.67
CA ARG A 343 -9.07 -2.96 6.98
C ARG A 343 -9.50 -2.75 5.53
N THR A 344 -9.64 -1.49 5.14
CA THR A 344 -9.89 -1.10 3.76
C THR A 344 -8.68 -1.37 2.89
N CYS A 345 -7.64 -0.58 3.15
CA CYS A 345 -6.31 -0.65 2.58
C CYS A 345 -5.37 -0.31 3.73
N GLY A 346 -5.12 0.98 4.02
CA GLY A 346 -4.19 1.39 5.07
C GLY A 346 -4.81 1.73 6.43
N TYR A 347 -6.13 1.85 6.55
CA TYR A 347 -6.79 2.19 7.81
C TYR A 347 -7.90 1.22 8.18
N LEU A 348 -8.21 1.21 9.48
CA LEU A 348 -9.39 0.56 10.02
C LEU A 348 -10.62 1.43 9.74
N GLY A 349 -11.57 0.86 9.01
CA GLY A 349 -12.89 1.45 8.86
C GLY A 349 -13.85 0.78 9.84
N GLU A 350 -14.63 1.60 10.54
CA GLU A 350 -15.95 1.21 11.04
C GLU A 350 -16.99 1.84 10.10
N ASN A 351 -18.05 1.10 9.82
CA ASN A 351 -19.15 1.45 8.91
C ASN A 351 -18.88 1.20 7.41
N PHE A 352 -19.61 0.18 6.92
CA PHE A 352 -20.02 -0.15 5.55
C PHE A 352 -19.31 0.57 4.40
N TRP A 353 -18.56 -0.22 3.64
CA TRP A 353 -17.82 0.23 2.47
C TRP A 353 -18.66 0.32 1.20
N ASN A 354 -18.10 0.96 0.16
CA ASN A 354 -18.71 0.94 -1.17
C ASN A 354 -18.86 -0.51 -1.71
N GLU A 355 -19.66 -0.66 -2.76
CA GLU A 355 -19.99 -1.97 -3.32
C GLU A 355 -18.75 -2.77 -3.74
N GLY A 356 -17.82 -2.16 -4.48
CA GLY A 356 -16.60 -2.82 -4.94
C GLY A 356 -15.72 -3.30 -3.78
N ARG A 357 -15.59 -2.49 -2.72
CA ARG A 357 -14.84 -2.85 -1.52
C ARG A 357 -15.53 -3.93 -0.71
N THR A 358 -16.85 -3.89 -0.61
CA THR A 358 -17.62 -4.94 0.08
C THR A 358 -17.46 -6.28 -0.65
N LYS A 359 -17.48 -6.27 -1.99
CA LYS A 359 -17.19 -7.47 -2.80
C LYS A 359 -15.77 -7.97 -2.59
N GLU A 360 -14.79 -7.07 -2.60
CA GLU A 360 -13.38 -7.40 -2.35
C GLU A 360 -13.18 -8.05 -0.98
N ILE A 361 -13.70 -7.45 0.10
CA ILE A 361 -13.62 -8.01 1.47
C ILE A 361 -14.30 -9.39 1.55
N LYS A 362 -15.45 -9.57 0.89
CA LYS A 362 -16.16 -10.86 0.84
C LYS A 362 -15.37 -11.94 0.10
N SER A 363 -14.53 -11.57 -0.85
CA SER A 363 -13.71 -12.48 -1.65
C SER A 363 -12.39 -12.90 -1.00
N ARG A 364 -12.01 -12.29 0.13
CA ARG A 364 -10.72 -12.55 0.77
C ARG A 364 -10.63 -13.96 1.35
N VAL A 365 -9.61 -14.70 0.94
CA VAL A 365 -9.25 -15.97 1.55
C VAL A 365 -8.36 -15.76 2.78
N LEU A 366 -8.41 -16.70 3.74
CA LEU A 366 -7.47 -16.73 4.86
C LEU A 366 -6.15 -17.33 4.41
N HIS A 367 -5.04 -16.85 4.98
CA HIS A 367 -3.69 -17.29 4.62
C HIS A 367 -3.05 -18.25 5.63
N ILE A 368 -3.82 -18.71 6.63
CA ILE A 368 -3.41 -19.69 7.63
C ILE A 368 -4.46 -20.77 7.83
#